data_AF-A0A535IWX9-F1
#
_entry.id   AF-A0A535IWX9-F1
#
_cell.length_a   1.000
_cell.length_b   1.000
_cell.length_c   1.000
_cell.angle_alpha   90.00
_cell.angle_beta   90.00
_cell.angle_gamma   90.00
#
_symmetry.space_group_name_H-M   'P 1'
#
loop_
_entity.id
_entity.type
_entity.pdbx_description
1 polymer ?
#
loop_
_entity_poly.entity_id
_entity_poly.type
_entity_poly.pdbx_seq_one_letter_code
_entity_poly.pdbx_strand_id
1 'polypeptide(L)'
;FFPVTVAAIRGMRAADPRAFELLRSYAAGRREILAKLRWPASYPYLFTAFKISATASIVGAIVGELPSGFREGLGGRILTAMQYYTLSPADLWAAAIVTAGLGILAFLAVVAVERYALRDQRPLELETAT
;
A
#
# COMPACT_ATOMS: atom_id res chain seq x y z
N PHE A 1 -4.38 -0.68 8.70
CA PHE A 1 -5.12 0.53 9.11
C PHE A 1 -4.19 1.63 9.62
N PHE A 2 -3.43 1.41 10.70
CA PHE A 2 -2.57 2.45 11.29
C PHE A 2 -1.55 3.10 10.33
N PRO A 3 -0.79 2.35 9.49
CA PRO A 3 0.18 2.97 8.59
C PRO A 3 -0.46 3.90 7.55
N VAL A 4 -1.63 3.51 7.03
CA VAL A 4 -2.41 4.32 6.08
C VAL A 4 -2.82 5.64 6.71
N THR A 5 -3.37 5.60 7.93
CA THR A 5 -3.80 6.83 8.64
C THR A 5 -2.64 7.78 8.90
N VAL A 6 -1.51 7.26 9.36
CA VAL A 6 -0.30 8.08 9.61
C VAL A 6 0.22 8.70 8.32
N ALA A 7 0.26 7.93 7.22
CA ALA A 7 0.69 8.43 5.94
C ALA A 7 -0.28 9.44 5.32
N ALA A 8 -1.58 9.28 5.52
CA ALA A 8 -2.58 10.27 5.12
C ALA A 8 -2.35 11.61 5.82
N ILE A 9 -2.12 11.58 7.14
CA ILE A 9 -1.83 12.79 7.92
C ILE A 9 -0.52 13.45 7.46
N ARG A 10 0.52 12.65 7.21
CA ARG A 10 1.82 13.15 6.71
C ARG A 10 1.67 13.72 5.29
N GLY A 11 0.99 13.03 4.39
CA GLY A 11 0.78 13.46 3.01
C GLY A 11 -0.01 14.77 2.92
N MET A 12 -1.05 14.94 3.75
CA MET A 12 -1.81 16.19 3.82
C MET A 12 -0.99 17.39 4.34
N ARG A 13 0.18 17.16 4.96
CA ARG A 13 1.11 18.17 5.46
C ARG A 13 2.36 18.31 4.59
N ALA A 14 2.51 17.47 3.56
CA ALA A 14 3.69 17.42 2.69
C ALA A 14 3.67 18.45 1.55
N ALA A 15 2.59 19.23 1.41
CA ALA A 15 2.49 20.26 0.40
C ALA A 15 3.57 21.35 0.56
N ASP A 16 4.19 21.75 -0.56
CA ASP A 16 5.21 22.80 -0.58
C ASP A 16 4.62 24.13 -0.06
N PRO A 17 5.24 24.75 0.97
CA PRO A 17 4.87 26.08 1.45
C PRO A 17 4.78 27.13 0.34
N ARG A 18 5.64 27.07 -0.68
CA ARG A 18 5.65 28.04 -1.80
C ARG A 18 4.40 27.94 -2.66
N ALA A 19 3.98 26.72 -2.98
CA ALA A 19 2.75 26.48 -3.74
C ALA A 19 1.49 26.87 -2.94
N PHE A 20 1.54 26.75 -1.61
CA PHE A 20 0.49 27.25 -0.74
C PHE A 20 0.41 28.78 -0.73
N GLU A 21 1.54 29.48 -0.63
CA GLU A 21 1.59 30.95 -0.71
C GLU A 21 1.10 31.47 -2.05
N LEU A 22 1.46 30.81 -3.16
CA LEU A 22 0.99 31.15 -4.50
C LEU A 22 -0.54 31.07 -4.59
N LEU A 23 -1.15 29.96 -4.17
CA LEU A 23 -2.60 29.82 -4.14
C LEU A 23 -3.28 30.87 -3.24
N ARG A 24 -2.62 31.24 -2.14
CA ARG A 24 -3.12 32.29 -1.25
C ARG A 24 -3.10 33.67 -1.91
N SER A 25 -2.07 33.98 -2.70
CA SER A 25 -2.01 35.21 -3.52
C SER A 25 -3.09 35.24 -4.60
N TYR A 26 -3.50 34.09 -5.13
CA TYR A 26 -4.66 33.96 -6.03
C TYR A 26 -6.02 33.98 -5.33
N ALA A 27 -6.07 34.29 -4.03
CA ALA A 27 -7.29 34.26 -3.21
C ALA A 27 -8.03 32.90 -3.24
N ALA A 28 -7.31 31.80 -3.47
CA ALA A 28 -7.89 30.47 -3.54
C ALA A 28 -8.52 30.06 -2.20
N GLY A 29 -9.71 29.46 -2.26
CA GLY A 29 -10.44 29.01 -1.07
C GLY A 29 -9.81 27.77 -0.41
N ARG A 30 -10.18 27.49 0.85
CA ARG A 30 -9.72 26.28 1.58
C ARG A 30 -9.98 24.97 0.82
N ARG A 31 -11.10 24.89 0.10
CA ARG A 31 -11.48 23.73 -0.72
C ARG A 31 -10.57 23.58 -1.94
N GLU A 32 -10.17 24.68 -2.57
CA GLU A 32 -9.25 24.65 -3.71
C GLU A 32 -7.84 24.27 -3.27
N ILE A 33 -7.36 24.82 -2.15
CA ILE A 33 -6.06 24.42 -1.60
C ILE A 33 -6.06 22.93 -1.23
N LEU A 34 -7.16 22.42 -0.67
CA LEU A 34 -7.28 21.00 -0.38
C LEU A 34 -7.23 20.15 -1.66
N ALA A 35 -8.06 20.46 -2.65
CA ALA A 35 -8.20 19.66 -3.86
C ALA A 35 -7.02 19.79 -4.83
N LYS A 36 -6.45 20.98 -4.99
CA LYS A 36 -5.42 21.30 -5.99
C LYS A 36 -3.99 21.21 -5.47
N LEU A 37 -3.77 21.26 -4.14
CA LEU A 37 -2.43 21.23 -3.56
C LEU A 37 -2.23 20.04 -2.60
N ARG A 38 -3.06 19.92 -1.57
CA ARG A 38 -2.83 18.95 -0.48
C ARG A 38 -3.19 17.52 -0.88
N TRP A 39 -4.28 17.35 -1.64
CA TRP A 39 -4.71 16.05 -2.16
C TRP A 39 -3.69 15.45 -3.13
N PRO A 40 -3.27 16.14 -4.22
CA PRO A 40 -2.26 15.62 -5.14
C PRO A 40 -0.92 15.32 -4.44
N ALA A 41 -0.45 16.23 -3.57
CA ALA A 41 0.78 16.00 -2.81
C ALA A 41 0.74 14.77 -1.88
N SER A 42 -0.45 14.32 -1.47
CA SER A 42 -0.62 13.20 -0.54
C SER A 42 -0.63 11.82 -1.21
N TYR A 43 -0.89 11.73 -2.52
CA TYR A 43 -0.97 10.45 -3.24
C TYR A 43 0.26 9.54 -3.07
N PRO A 44 1.51 10.00 -3.29
CA PRO A 44 2.68 9.11 -3.14
C PRO A 44 2.85 8.57 -1.71
N TYR A 45 2.49 9.37 -0.71
CA TYR A 45 2.51 8.94 0.69
C TYR A 45 1.44 7.88 0.98
N LEU A 46 0.23 8.06 0.47
CA LEU A 46 -0.87 7.10 0.60
C LEU A 46 -0.53 5.78 -0.08
N PHE A 47 -0.04 5.80 -1.32
CA PHE A 47 0.32 4.59 -2.05
C PHE A 47 1.47 3.82 -1.38
N THR A 48 2.47 4.53 -0.84
CA THR A 48 3.53 3.91 -0.06
C THR A 48 2.98 3.16 1.16
N ALA A 49 2.05 3.77 1.89
CA ALA A 49 1.43 3.14 3.05
C ALA A 49 0.45 2.01 2.69
N PHE A 50 -0.23 2.11 1.54
CA PHE A 50 -1.06 1.02 1.03
C PHE A 50 -0.23 -0.20 0.68
N LYS A 51 0.96 -0.05 0.09
CA LYS A 51 1.86 -1.18 -0.20
C LYS A 51 2.22 -1.96 1.07
N ILE A 52 2.61 -1.25 2.12
CA ILE A 52 2.97 -1.84 3.41
C ILE A 52 1.75 -2.46 4.10
N SER A 53 0.61 -1.79 4.05
CA SER A 53 -0.60 -2.27 4.72
C SER A 53 -1.24 -3.45 4.01
N ALA A 54 -1.15 -3.53 2.68
CA ALA A 54 -1.64 -4.65 1.89
C ALA A 54 -0.87 -5.93 2.20
N THR A 55 0.47 -5.87 2.25
CA THR A 55 1.29 -7.03 2.62
C THR A 55 1.05 -7.44 4.06
N ALA A 56 0.98 -6.48 5.00
CA ALA A 56 0.66 -6.75 6.40
C ALA A 56 -0.74 -7.36 6.60
N SER A 57 -1.73 -6.99 5.76
CA SER A 57 -3.08 -7.55 5.81
C SER A 57 -3.10 -9.03 5.46
N ILE A 58 -2.25 -9.50 4.56
CA ILE A 58 -2.17 -10.93 4.20
C ILE A 58 -1.64 -11.72 5.40
N VAL A 59 -0.57 -11.24 6.02
CA VAL A 59 -0.03 -11.87 7.24
C VAL A 59 -1.10 -11.90 8.33
N GLY A 60 -1.82 -10.79 8.53
CA GLY A 60 -2.93 -10.71 9.48
C GLY A 60 -4.09 -11.66 9.15
N ALA A 61 -4.43 -11.83 7.87
CA ALA A 61 -5.47 -12.76 7.44
C ALA A 61 -5.06 -14.22 7.70
N ILE A 62 -3.82 -14.59 7.37
CA ILE A 62 -3.27 -15.94 7.63
C ILE A 62 -3.27 -16.22 9.13
N VAL A 63 -2.75 -15.30 9.94
CA VAL A 63 -2.70 -15.45 11.40
C VAL A 63 -4.11 -15.46 12.01
N GLY A 64 -5.00 -14.60 11.52
CA GLY A 64 -6.39 -14.50 11.97
C GLY A 64 -7.26 -15.70 11.59
N GLU A 65 -6.82 -16.50 10.60
CA GLU A 65 -7.48 -17.75 10.23
C GLU A 65 -7.24 -18.85 11.29
N LEU A 66 -6.10 -18.87 11.98
CA LEU A 66 -5.75 -19.96 12.91
C LEU A 66 -6.78 -20.21 14.03
N PRO A 67 -7.32 -19.18 14.71
CA PRO A 67 -8.33 -19.38 15.76
C PRO A 67 -9.69 -19.85 15.24
N SER A 68 -9.96 -19.71 13.94
CA SER A 68 -11.27 -20.01 13.34
C SER A 68 -11.56 -21.51 13.18
N GLY A 69 -10.55 -22.36 13.33
CA GLY A 69 -10.69 -23.82 13.25
C GLY A 69 -10.85 -24.37 11.82
N PHE A 70 -10.91 -23.51 10.80
CA PHE A 70 -10.90 -23.92 9.40
C PHE A 70 -9.50 -24.45 9.03
N ARG A 71 -9.40 -25.76 8.76
CA ARG A 71 -8.13 -26.41 8.38
C ARG A 71 -7.80 -26.28 6.89
N GLU A 72 -8.78 -25.86 6.08
CA GLU A 72 -8.68 -25.84 4.62
C GLU A 72 -8.03 -24.56 4.08
N GLY A 73 -8.00 -23.47 4.84
CA GLY A 73 -7.39 -22.23 4.37
C GLY A 73 -5.85 -22.23 4.51
N LEU A 74 -5.25 -21.15 4.02
CA LEU A 74 -3.79 -21.05 3.86
C LEU A 74 -3.07 -21.17 5.20
N GLY A 75 -3.60 -20.56 6.27
CA GLY A 75 -3.03 -20.66 7.61
C GLY A 75 -3.09 -22.08 8.17
N GLY A 76 -4.24 -22.76 8.01
CA GLY A 76 -4.42 -24.15 8.44
C GLY A 76 -3.53 -25.14 7.69
N ARG A 77 -3.34 -24.94 6.38
CA ARG A 77 -2.47 -25.78 5.55
C ARG A 77 -0.99 -25.60 5.90
N ILE A 78 -0.54 -24.36 6.13
CA ILE A 78 0.85 -24.10 6.59
C ILE A 78 1.09 -24.79 7.94
N LEU A 79 0.17 -24.66 8.89
CA LEU A 79 0.29 -25.28 10.21
C LEU A 79 0.35 -26.80 10.12
N THR A 80 -0.51 -27.40 9.30
CA THR A 80 -0.54 -28.86 9.07
C THR A 80 0.75 -29.33 8.40
N ALA A 81 1.23 -28.63 7.37
CA ALA A 81 2.50 -28.93 6.72
C ALA A 81 3.70 -28.82 7.69
N MET A 82 3.64 -27.90 8.65
CA MET A 82 4.65 -27.76 9.70
C MET A 82 4.61 -28.93 10.70
N GLN A 83 3.42 -29.43 11.04
CA GLN A 83 3.25 -30.60 11.93
C GLN A 83 3.73 -31.91 11.30
N TYR A 84 3.49 -32.11 10.00
CA TYR A 84 3.90 -33.30 9.24
C TYR A 84 5.21 -33.11 8.46
N TYR A 85 6.04 -32.16 8.87
CA TYR A 85 7.28 -31.82 8.18
C TYR A 85 8.20 -33.03 7.94
N THR A 86 8.28 -33.96 8.89
CA THR A 86 9.11 -35.17 8.77
C THR A 86 8.61 -36.15 7.72
N LEU A 87 7.30 -36.16 7.42
CA LEU A 87 6.69 -37.05 6.43
C LEU A 87 6.67 -36.42 5.03
N SER A 88 6.37 -35.12 4.95
CA SER A 88 6.24 -34.40 3.67
C SER A 88 6.87 -33.00 3.75
N PRO A 89 8.20 -32.87 3.71
CA PRO A 89 8.88 -31.57 3.76
C PRO A 89 8.49 -30.66 2.58
N ALA A 90 8.18 -31.25 1.43
CA ALA A 90 7.83 -30.54 0.21
C ALA A 90 6.56 -29.68 0.35
N ASP A 91 5.58 -30.13 1.16
CA ASP A 91 4.32 -29.42 1.34
C ASP A 91 4.50 -28.08 2.07
N LEU A 92 5.44 -28.03 3.03
CA LEU A 92 5.75 -26.80 3.76
C LEU A 92 6.40 -25.76 2.83
N TRP A 93 7.36 -26.18 2.01
CA TRP A 93 8.01 -25.32 1.03
C TRP A 93 7.04 -24.86 -0.06
N ALA A 94 6.16 -25.74 -0.54
CA ALA A 94 5.11 -25.37 -1.48
C ALA A 94 4.17 -24.31 -0.89
N ALA A 95 3.70 -24.50 0.35
CA ALA A 95 2.85 -23.53 1.03
C ALA A 95 3.57 -22.19 1.26
N ALA A 96 4.86 -22.22 1.60
CA ALA A 96 5.68 -21.02 1.76
C ALA A 96 5.83 -20.24 0.45
N ILE A 97 6.12 -20.93 -0.66
CA ILE A 97 6.27 -20.32 -1.99
C ILE A 97 4.94 -19.72 -2.46
N VAL A 98 3.83 -20.44 -2.31
CA VAL A 98 2.49 -19.94 -2.67
C VAL A 98 2.14 -18.70 -1.87
N THR A 99 2.41 -18.70 -0.57
CA THR A 99 2.15 -17.56 0.32
C THR A 99 3.02 -16.35 -0.03
N ALA A 100 4.32 -16.58 -0.30
CA ALA A 100 5.23 -15.53 -0.76
C ALA A 100 4.76 -14.94 -2.10
N GLY A 101 4.33 -15.79 -3.03
CA GLY A 101 3.74 -15.38 -4.31
C GLY A 101 2.50 -14.51 -4.13
N LEU A 102 1.60 -14.88 -3.22
CA LEU A 102 0.39 -14.11 -2.91
C LEU A 102 0.72 -12.73 -2.30
N GLY A 103 1.73 -12.67 -1.43
CA GLY A 103 2.28 -11.42 -0.91
C GLY A 103 2.83 -10.50 -2.01
N ILE A 104 3.63 -11.06 -2.92
CA ILE A 104 4.18 -10.33 -4.07
C ILE A 104 3.06 -9.85 -4.99
N LEU A 105 2.08 -10.70 -5.30
CA LEU A 105 0.94 -10.34 -6.14
C LEU A 105 0.14 -9.18 -5.56
N ALA A 106 -0.13 -9.18 -4.25
CA ALA A 106 -0.82 -8.07 -3.62
C ALA A 106 0.01 -6.77 -3.64
N PHE A 107 1.32 -6.86 -3.42
CA PHE A 107 2.20 -5.70 -3.55
C PHE A 107 2.19 -5.14 -4.98
N LEU A 108 2.31 -6.02 -5.98
CA LEU A 108 2.26 -5.65 -7.39
C LEU A 108 0.90 -5.06 -7.80
N ALA A 109 -0.20 -5.57 -7.25
CA ALA A 109 -1.53 -5.01 -7.46
C ALA A 109 -1.60 -3.57 -6.97
N VAL A 110 -1.06 -3.27 -5.78
CA VAL A 110 -1.00 -1.88 -5.28
C VAL A 110 -0.10 -1.01 -6.15
N VAL A 111 1.05 -1.52 -6.60
CA VAL A 111 1.94 -0.80 -7.53
C VAL A 111 1.27 -0.51 -8.86
N ALA A 112 0.49 -1.46 -9.40
CA ALA A 112 -0.25 -1.25 -10.63
C ALA A 112 -1.31 -0.15 -10.48
N VAL A 113 -2.05 -0.15 -9.37
CA VAL A 113 -3.03 0.90 -9.04
C VAL A 113 -2.34 2.25 -8.86
N GLU A 114 -1.21 2.30 -8.16
CA GLU A 114 -0.40 3.52 -8.01
C GLU A 114 0.05 4.06 -9.36
N ARG A 115 0.60 3.21 -10.24
CA ARG A 115 1.02 3.62 -11.59
C ARG A 115 -0.13 4.16 -12.42
N TYR A 116 -1.32 3.58 -12.31
CA TYR A 116 -2.50 4.05 -13.00
C TYR A 116 -2.97 5.40 -12.45
N ALA A 117 -3.03 5.56 -11.12
CA ALA A 117 -3.48 6.78 -10.46
C ALA A 117 -2.50 7.96 -10.64
N LEU A 118 -1.19 7.70 -10.62
CA LEU A 118 -0.15 8.71 -10.82
C LEU A 118 0.14 9.00 -12.29
N ARG A 119 -0.46 8.26 -13.23
CA ARG A 119 -0.30 8.51 -14.68
C ARG A 119 -0.75 9.91 -15.07
N ASP A 120 -1.81 10.39 -14.43
CA ASP A 120 -2.45 11.69 -14.69
C ASP A 120 -1.71 12.87 -14.05
N GLN A 121 -0.82 12.58 -13.08
CA GLN A 121 -0.17 13.61 -12.26
C GLN A 121 1.20 14.04 -12.75
N ARG A 122 1.72 13.54 -13.89
CA ARG A 122 3.04 13.91 -14.41
C ARG A 122 3.09 15.42 -14.73
N PRO A 123 3.69 16.28 -13.90
CA PRO A 123 3.82 17.68 -14.22
C PRO A 123 5.16 17.84 -14.93
N LEU A 124 5.10 18.08 -16.25
CA LEU A 124 5.97 18.94 -17.06
C LEU A 124 7.31 19.42 -16.44
N GLU A 125 8.20 18.54 -15.99
CA GLU A 125 9.57 18.89 -15.58
C GLU A 125 10.53 19.03 -16.79
N LEU A 126 10.02 19.05 -18.03
CA LEU A 126 10.86 19.03 -19.24
C LEU A 126 11.09 20.41 -19.90
N GLU A 127 10.57 21.51 -19.38
CA GLU A 127 10.63 22.81 -20.10
C GLU A 127 11.48 23.91 -19.44
N THR A 128 12.09 23.69 -18.27
CA THR A 128 12.96 24.68 -17.62
C THR A 128 14.46 24.34 -17.64
N ALA A 129 14.86 23.34 -18.44
CA ALA A 129 16.26 22.91 -18.58
C ALA A 129 16.86 23.20 -19.98
N THR A 130 16.35 24.22 -20.68
CA THR A 130 16.99 24.80 -21.88
C THR A 130 17.10 26.31 -21.76
#